data_AF-A0A1B8FNL0-F1
#
_entry.id   AF-A0A1B8FNL0-F1
#
_cell.length_a   1.000
_cell.length_b   1.000
_cell.length_c   1.000
_cell.angle_alpha   90.00
_cell.angle_beta   90.00
_cell.angle_gamma   90.00
#
_symmetry.space_group_name_H-M   'P 1'
#
loop_
_entity.id
_entity.type
_entity.pdbx_description
1 polymer ?
#
loop_
_entity_poly.entity_id
_entity_poly.type
_entity_poly.pdbx_seq_one_letter_code
_entity_poly.pdbx_strand_id
1 'polypeptide(L)'
;MFGLSNDDFLHNRPEREVFNLLIDSFRMRVEDEYVYGGNTIGIYNGDNTIPLFRNPVERRECERLAVDGSQWSDINCAVEKSDIQDHYNDNLMPMKLRILGEKIYGKGFM
;
A
#
# COMPACT_ATOMS: atom_id res chain seq x y z
N MET A 1 20.69 -4.52 1.95
CA MET A 1 19.85 -3.93 0.88
C MET A 1 18.60 -4.79 0.77
N PHE A 2 17.39 -4.22 0.90
CA PHE A 2 16.12 -4.97 1.09
C PHE A 2 15.63 -5.80 -0.12
N GLY A 3 16.46 -6.05 -1.13
CA GLY A 3 16.04 -6.68 -2.39
C GLY A 3 15.09 -5.82 -3.24
N LEU A 4 14.94 -4.53 -2.90
CA LEU A 4 14.07 -3.57 -3.57
C LEU A 4 14.84 -2.65 -4.55
N SER A 5 16.14 -2.86 -4.69
CA SER A 5 17.03 -1.99 -5.45
C SER A 5 17.09 -2.28 -6.95
N ASN A 6 16.82 -3.53 -7.35
CA ASN A 6 17.05 -4.00 -8.72
C ASN A 6 15.83 -3.85 -9.62
N ASP A 7 14.84 -3.06 -9.19
CA ASP A 7 13.56 -2.82 -9.83
C ASP A 7 12.73 -4.07 -10.19
N ASP A 8 13.14 -5.24 -9.71
CA ASP A 8 12.56 -6.55 -10.00
C ASP A 8 11.53 -7.02 -8.96
N PHE A 9 11.31 -6.24 -7.89
CA PHE A 9 10.53 -6.64 -6.71
C PHE A 9 9.12 -7.16 -7.03
N LEU A 10 8.47 -6.57 -8.04
CA LEU A 10 7.12 -6.97 -8.48
C LEU A 10 7.13 -7.94 -9.67
N HIS A 11 8.22 -8.03 -10.43
CA HIS A 11 8.23 -8.63 -11.77
C HIS A 11 8.03 -10.15 -11.81
N ASN A 12 8.42 -10.85 -10.74
CA ASN A 12 8.34 -12.32 -10.67
C ASN A 12 7.23 -12.80 -9.72
N ARG A 13 6.26 -11.93 -9.39
CA ARG A 13 5.16 -12.26 -8.48
C ARG A 13 3.86 -12.51 -9.24
N PRO A 14 2.96 -13.36 -8.72
CA PRO A 14 1.59 -13.48 -9.24
C PRO A 14 0.89 -12.12 -9.26
N GLU A 15 0.10 -11.86 -10.30
CA GLU A 15 -0.58 -10.56 -10.49
C GLU A 15 -1.43 -10.16 -9.27
N ARG A 16 -2.15 -11.10 -8.66
CA ARG A 16 -2.92 -10.83 -7.44
C ARG A 16 -2.05 -10.37 -6.27
N GLU A 17 -0.88 -10.97 -6.12
CA GLU A 17 0.07 -10.60 -5.06
C GLU A 17 0.63 -9.20 -5.31
N VAL A 18 0.94 -8.88 -6.58
CA VAL A 18 1.34 -7.52 -6.97
C VAL A 18 0.25 -6.51 -6.58
N PHE A 19 -1.02 -6.78 -6.88
CA PHE A 19 -2.11 -5.88 -6.51
C PHE A 19 -2.23 -5.69 -4.99
N ASN A 20 -2.15 -6.77 -4.20
CA ASN A 20 -2.18 -6.66 -2.74
C ASN A 20 -1.04 -5.79 -2.21
N LEU A 21 0.18 -5.96 -2.73
CA LEU A 21 1.35 -5.16 -2.34
C LEU A 21 1.16 -3.67 -2.67
N LEU A 22 0.55 -3.35 -3.82
CA LEU A 22 0.26 -1.97 -4.20
C LEU A 22 -0.79 -1.34 -3.26
N ILE A 23 -1.87 -2.06 -2.98
CA ILE A 23 -2.95 -1.61 -2.09
C ILE A 23 -2.41 -1.42 -0.67
N ASP A 24 -1.69 -2.39 -0.13
CA ASP A 24 -1.15 -2.31 1.25
C ASP A 24 -0.02 -1.28 1.36
N SER A 25 0.71 -0.98 0.27
CA SER A 25 1.64 0.15 0.23
C SER A 25 0.91 1.49 0.39
N PHE A 26 -0.26 1.64 -0.25
CA PHE A 26 -1.11 2.81 -0.04
C PHE A 26 -1.73 2.85 1.36
N ARG A 27 -2.22 1.72 1.89
CA ARG A 27 -2.78 1.67 3.25
C ARG A 27 -1.72 2.03 4.31
N MET A 28 -0.48 1.55 4.15
CA MET A 28 0.64 1.96 4.99
C MET A 28 0.97 3.45 4.87
N ARG A 29 0.83 4.04 3.67
CA ARG A 29 0.98 5.49 3.49
C ARG A 29 -0.04 6.26 4.31
N VAL A 30 -1.31 5.85 4.24
CA VAL A 30 -2.41 6.50 4.97
C VAL A 30 -2.18 6.41 6.48
N GLU A 31 -1.71 5.26 6.96
CA GLU A 31 -1.32 5.07 8.36
C GLU A 31 -0.15 5.97 8.78
N ASP A 32 0.92 6.04 7.98
CA ASP A 32 2.09 6.86 8.30
C ASP A 32 1.74 8.36 8.34
N GLU A 33 0.89 8.84 7.43
CA GLU A 33 0.41 10.24 7.40
C GLU A 33 -0.40 10.57 8.66
N TYR A 34 -1.18 9.61 9.17
CA TYR A 34 -1.94 9.77 10.41
C TYR A 34 -1.02 9.75 11.65
N VAL A 35 -0.15 8.74 11.76
CA VAL A 35 0.68 8.50 12.96
C VAL A 35 1.85 9.48 13.07
N TYR A 36 2.53 9.78 11.96
CA TYR A 36 3.74 10.59 11.95
C TYR A 36 3.52 12.00 11.40
N GLY A 37 2.67 12.12 10.37
CA GLY A 37 2.36 13.40 9.73
C GLY A 37 1.30 14.23 10.48
N GLY A 38 0.46 13.59 11.30
CA GLY A 38 -0.70 14.22 11.92
C GLY A 38 -1.79 14.62 10.91
N ASN A 39 -1.72 14.08 9.69
CA ASN A 39 -2.65 14.36 8.60
C ASN A 39 -3.70 13.25 8.52
N THR A 40 -4.98 13.61 8.48
CA THR A 40 -6.04 12.67 8.13
C THR A 40 -6.22 12.68 6.61
N ILE A 41 -5.89 11.57 5.95
CA ILE A 41 -6.14 11.36 4.52
C ILE A 41 -6.87 10.02 4.29
N GLY A 42 -7.50 9.88 3.12
CA GLY A 42 -8.14 8.61 2.75
C GLY A 42 -9.20 8.20 3.77
N ILE A 43 -9.11 6.96 4.26
CA ILE A 43 -10.09 6.42 5.22
C ILE A 43 -10.18 7.25 6.51
N TYR A 44 -9.07 7.79 7.01
CA TYR A 44 -9.06 8.59 8.24
C TYR A 44 -9.74 9.95 8.09
N ASN A 45 -9.94 10.42 6.86
CA ASN A 45 -10.64 11.67 6.55
C ASN A 45 -12.06 11.44 6.01
N GLY A 46 -12.49 10.18 5.84
CA GLY A 46 -13.73 9.83 5.14
C GLY A 46 -13.68 10.11 3.63
N ASP A 47 -12.49 10.28 3.06
CA ASP A 47 -12.30 10.56 1.65
C ASP A 47 -12.50 9.31 0.80
N ASN A 48 -12.90 9.52 -0.45
CA ASN A 48 -12.78 8.46 -1.46
C ASN A 48 -11.30 8.17 -1.71
N THR A 49 -10.85 6.97 -1.36
CA THR A 49 -9.46 6.53 -1.44
C THR A 49 -9.03 6.16 -2.85
N ILE A 50 -9.96 5.81 -3.74
CA ILE A 50 -9.66 5.41 -5.13
C ILE A 50 -8.93 6.51 -5.93
N PRO A 51 -9.36 7.79 -5.94
CA PRO A 51 -8.61 8.87 -6.58
C PRO A 51 -7.20 9.10 -6.02
N LEU A 52 -6.98 8.81 -4.73
CA LEU A 52 -5.69 9.00 -4.06
C LEU A 52 -4.73 7.84 -4.36
N PHE A 53 -5.27 6.65 -4.51
CA PHE A 53 -4.55 5.46 -4.96
C PHE A 53 -4.13 5.57 -6.42
N ARG A 54 -5.03 6.12 -7.26
CA ARG A 54 -4.88 6.12 -8.72
C ARG A 54 -3.55 6.69 -9.20
N ASN A 55 -2.71 5.81 -9.77
CA ASN A 55 -1.63 6.17 -10.69
C ASN A 55 -2.08 5.87 -12.13
N PRO A 56 -1.72 6.66 -13.16
CA PRO A 56 -2.01 6.37 -14.57
C PRO A 56 -1.60 4.97 -15.07
N VAL A 57 -0.79 4.22 -14.32
CA VAL A 57 -0.37 2.84 -14.63
C VAL A 57 -1.41 1.78 -14.19
N GLU A 58 -2.44 2.13 -13.43
CA GLU A 58 -3.35 1.15 -12.84
C GLU A 58 -4.36 0.53 -13.82
N ARG A 59 -4.42 -0.81 -13.82
CA ARG A 59 -5.46 -1.59 -14.48
C ARG A 59 -6.79 -1.43 -13.72
N ARG A 60 -7.92 -1.35 -14.42
CA ARG A 60 -9.29 -1.39 -13.87
C ARG A 60 -9.53 -2.49 -12.83
N GLU A 61 -8.80 -3.60 -12.96
CA GLU A 61 -8.86 -4.73 -12.02
C GLU A 61 -8.26 -4.39 -10.64
N CYS A 62 -7.26 -3.51 -10.59
CA CYS A 62 -6.66 -3.05 -9.34
C CYS A 62 -7.66 -2.24 -8.51
N GLU A 63 -8.40 -1.31 -9.14
CA GLU A 63 -9.48 -0.57 -8.47
C GLU A 63 -10.59 -1.50 -7.97
N ARG A 64 -10.93 -2.54 -8.75
CA ARG A 64 -11.94 -3.54 -8.36
C ARG A 64 -11.50 -4.35 -7.14
N LEU A 65 -10.26 -4.81 -7.12
CA LEU A 65 -9.70 -5.56 -6.01
C LEU A 65 -9.49 -4.68 -4.78
N ALA A 66 -9.11 -3.41 -4.97
CA ALA A 66 -8.87 -2.47 -3.88
C ALA A 66 -10.10 -2.27 -2.99
N VAL A 67 -11.33 -2.42 -3.50
CA VAL A 67 -12.57 -2.22 -2.75
C VAL A 67 -13.31 -3.53 -2.42
N ASP A 68 -12.66 -4.67 -2.65
CA ASP A 68 -13.26 -5.97 -2.35
C ASP A 68 -13.10 -6.28 -0.85
N GLY A 69 -14.15 -5.97 -0.07
CA GLY A 69 -14.15 -6.22 1.38
C GLY A 69 -14.13 -7.68 1.80
N SER A 70 -14.07 -8.63 0.86
CA SER A 70 -13.87 -10.06 1.16
C SER A 70 -12.40 -10.46 1.28
N GLN A 71 -11.47 -9.60 0.88
CA GLN A 71 -10.03 -9.86 0.95
C GLN A 71 -9.32 -8.97 1.98
N TRP A 72 -8.11 -9.36 2.35
CA TRP A 72 -7.27 -8.62 3.29
C TRP A 72 -6.97 -7.19 2.83
N SER A 73 -6.52 -7.04 1.59
CA SER A 73 -6.13 -5.75 1.02
C SER A 73 -7.37 -5.02 0.51
N ASP A 74 -8.06 -4.35 1.43
CA ASP A 74 -9.16 -3.41 1.16
C ASP A 74 -8.73 -1.99 1.56
N ILE A 75 -8.78 -1.08 0.60
CA ILE A 75 -8.40 0.32 0.75
C ILE A 75 -9.32 1.09 1.71
N ASN A 76 -10.52 0.56 1.97
CA ASN A 76 -11.49 1.11 2.91
C ASN A 76 -11.33 0.52 4.32
N CYS A 77 -10.25 -0.20 4.59
CA CYS A 77 -9.90 -0.70 5.92
C CYS A 77 -8.53 -0.18 6.34
N ALA A 78 -8.46 0.53 7.48
CA ALA A 78 -7.20 0.94 8.08
C ALA A 78 -6.32 -0.28 8.44
N VAL A 79 -5.01 -0.05 8.54
CA VAL A 79 -4.03 -1.04 9.03
C VAL A 79 -3.07 -0.37 9.99
N GLU A 80 -2.74 -1.08 11.05
CA GLU A 80 -1.58 -0.74 11.86
C GLU A 80 -0.33 -1.42 11.32
N LYS A 81 0.84 -0.94 11.77
CA LYS A 81 2.13 -1.56 11.45
C LYS A 81 2.17 -3.06 11.81
N SER A 82 1.63 -3.44 12.98
CA SER A 82 1.60 -4.83 13.45
C SER A 82 0.74 -5.72 12.56
N ASP A 83 -0.40 -5.22 12.08
CA ASP A 83 -1.29 -5.96 11.19
C ASP A 83 -0.58 -6.41 9.91
N ILE A 84 0.23 -5.53 9.33
CA ILE A 84 1.07 -5.84 8.16
C ILE A 84 2.17 -6.85 8.50
N GLN A 85 2.82 -6.71 9.65
CA GLN A 85 3.87 -7.66 10.07
C GLN A 85 3.31 -9.07 10.23
N ASP A 86 2.13 -9.18 10.86
CA ASP A 86 1.46 -10.45 11.11
C ASP A 86 0.92 -11.06 9.81
N HIS A 87 0.24 -10.29 8.96
CA HIS A 87 -0.32 -10.77 7.70
C HIS A 87 0.75 -11.37 6.77
N TYR A 88 1.87 -10.66 6.62
CA TYR A 88 2.96 -11.09 5.74
C TYR A 88 3.98 -12.01 6.43
N ASN A 89 3.86 -12.23 7.74
CA ASN A 89 4.83 -12.93 8.57
C ASN A 89 6.27 -12.40 8.36
N ASP A 90 6.41 -11.07 8.32
CA ASP A 90 7.66 -10.39 8.01
C ASP A 90 7.75 -9.03 8.73
N ASN A 91 8.63 -8.97 9.73
CA ASN A 91 8.86 -7.77 10.53
C ASN A 91 9.35 -6.56 9.71
N LEU A 92 9.97 -6.79 8.55
CA LEU A 92 10.48 -5.74 7.67
C LEU A 92 9.45 -5.32 6.62
N MET A 93 8.30 -5.97 6.56
CA MET A 93 7.29 -5.71 5.53
C MET A 93 6.80 -4.25 5.50
N PRO A 94 6.53 -3.58 6.64
CA PRO A 94 6.16 -2.16 6.62
C PRO A 94 7.23 -1.30 5.95
N MET A 95 8.52 -1.57 6.18
CA MET A 95 9.59 -0.85 5.49
C MET A 95 9.65 -1.17 3.99
N LYS A 96 9.36 -2.41 3.59
CA LYS A 96 9.32 -2.78 2.17
C LYS A 96 8.20 -2.08 1.42
N LEU A 97 7.00 -2.04 2.03
CA LEU A 97 5.83 -1.35 1.49
C LEU A 97 6.05 0.17 1.40
N ARG A 98 6.76 0.76 2.36
CA ARG A 98 7.21 2.15 2.27
C ARG A 98 8.12 2.34 1.06
N ILE A 99 9.24 1.65 0.99
CA ILE A 99 10.18 1.78 -0.16
C ILE A 99 9.47 1.57 -1.51
N LEU A 100 8.52 0.62 -1.58
CA LEU A 100 7.67 0.44 -2.77
C LEU A 100 6.83 1.69 -3.08
N GLY A 101 6.17 2.27 -2.08
CA GLY A 101 5.40 3.50 -2.23
C GLY A 101 6.25 4.67 -2.70
N GLU A 102 7.47 4.82 -2.18
CA GLU A 102 8.40 5.87 -2.64
C GLU A 102 8.70 5.74 -4.14
N LYS A 103 8.90 4.51 -4.62
CA LYS A 103 9.11 4.24 -6.05
C LYS A 103 7.90 4.58 -6.91
N ILE A 104 6.69 4.28 -6.43
CA ILE A 104 5.45 4.51 -7.19
C ILE A 104 5.10 6.00 -7.24
N TYR A 105 5.20 6.70 -6.11
CA TYR A 105 4.75 8.08 -5.99
C TYR A 105 5.87 9.11 -6.19
N GLY A 106 7.13 8.68 -6.31
CA GLY A 106 8.30 9.54 -6.53
C GLY A 106 8.62 10.48 -5.35
N LYS A 107 8.03 10.23 -4.17
CA LYS A 107 8.22 11.02 -2.95
C LYS A 107 8.33 10.09 -1.75
N GLY A 108 9.35 10.33 -0.91
CA GLY A 108 9.50 9.70 0.39
C GLY A 108 8.35 10.05 1.33
N PHE A 109 8.19 9.27 2.41
CA PHE A 109 7.26 9.62 3.49
C PHE A 109 7.92 10.67 4.40
N MET A 110 7.17 11.70 4.75
CA MET A 110 7.51 12.71 5.75
C MET A 110 6.36 12.79 6.74
#